data_AF-A0A1G1W6Z1-F1
#
_entry.id   AF-A0A1G1W6Z1-F1
#
_cell.length_a   1.000
_cell.length_b   1.000
_cell.length_c   1.000
_cell.angle_alpha   90.00
_cell.angle_beta   90.00
_cell.angle_gamma   90.00
#
_symmetry.space_group_name_H-M   'P 1'
#
loop_
_entity.id
_entity.type
_entity.pdbx_description
1 polymer ?
#
loop_
_entity_poly.entity_id
_entity_poly.type
_entity_poly.pdbx_seq_one_letter_code
_entity_poly.pdbx_strand_id
1 'polypeptide(L)'
;MRLATTLSRKVVPLSWGRRIAARRTIKEIGFIGVWQFQARLSATILLSLAAFIGAWQAVIVMLPWGLTATHWYETARANGLQDILETPAPTKNKGQRLGSWLFYGLKIYLFDFKQFVFFHLLGPSISRRSKSSLRMQGRRLLIILGMTLFGVLATHHALSLAGYSRRQIYWGNMAARVLNIPVKILETTILVGLLFLIVRLITGLV
;
A
#
# COMPACT_ATOMS: atom_id res chain seq x y z
N MET A 1 -23.19 -38.43 39.73
CA MET A 1 -23.65 -37.07 39.40
C MET A 1 -22.66 -36.41 38.46
N ARG A 2 -22.93 -36.37 37.15
CA ARG A 2 -22.11 -35.66 36.14
C ARG A 2 -22.96 -34.50 35.60
N LEU A 3 -22.56 -33.27 35.90
CA LEU A 3 -23.17 -32.05 35.38
C LEU A 3 -22.78 -31.89 33.90
N ALA A 4 -23.75 -32.15 33.02
CA ALA A 4 -23.69 -31.79 31.62
C ALA A 4 -23.93 -30.28 31.50
N THR A 5 -22.86 -29.50 31.34
CA THR A 5 -22.93 -28.09 30.94
C THR A 5 -23.14 -28.02 29.42
N THR A 6 -24.41 -28.10 29.02
CA THR A 6 -24.87 -27.78 27.67
C THR A 6 -24.69 -26.27 27.42
N LEU A 7 -23.50 -25.89 26.95
CA LEU A 7 -23.26 -24.56 26.40
C LEU A 7 -24.12 -24.40 25.13
N SER A 8 -25.25 -23.74 25.30
CA SER A 8 -26.08 -23.19 24.23
C SER A 8 -25.21 -22.27 23.35
N ARG A 9 -24.65 -22.83 22.28
CA ARG A 9 -24.14 -22.04 21.15
C ARG A 9 -25.35 -21.32 20.57
N LYS A 10 -25.52 -20.04 20.90
CA LYS A 10 -26.41 -19.12 20.18
C LYS A 10 -26.04 -19.20 18.69
N VAL A 11 -26.82 -19.96 17.93
CA VAL A 11 -26.73 -20.05 16.48
C VAL A 11 -27.14 -18.68 15.95
N VAL A 12 -26.16 -17.82 15.68
CA VAL A 12 -26.43 -16.54 15.01
C VAL A 12 -27.00 -16.87 13.64
N PRO A 13 -28.20 -16.38 13.27
CA PRO A 13 -28.80 -16.68 11.98
C PRO A 13 -27.84 -16.25 10.85
N LEU A 14 -27.54 -17.20 9.94
CA LEU A 14 -26.63 -17.04 8.79
C LEU A 14 -26.94 -15.82 7.89
N SER A 15 -28.15 -15.27 7.97
CA SER A 15 -28.58 -14.06 7.25
C SER A 15 -28.04 -12.76 7.89
N TRP A 16 -27.91 -12.72 9.22
CA TRP A 16 -27.36 -11.57 9.95
C TRP A 16 -25.84 -11.46 9.79
N GLY A 17 -25.14 -12.59 9.86
CA GLY A 17 -23.70 -12.66 9.55
C GLY A 17 -23.39 -12.15 8.14
N ARG A 18 -24.22 -12.48 7.14
CA ARG A 18 -24.07 -12.01 5.76
C ARG A 18 -24.29 -10.51 5.59
N ARG A 19 -25.28 -9.92 6.27
CA ARG A 19 -25.51 -8.45 6.21
C ARG A 19 -24.40 -7.66 6.89
N ILE A 20 -23.88 -8.14 8.02
CA ILE A 20 -22.76 -7.51 8.73
C ILE A 20 -21.48 -7.64 7.90
N ALA A 21 -21.21 -8.80 7.32
CA ALA A 21 -20.09 -9.01 6.40
C ALA A 21 -20.19 -8.08 5.18
N ALA A 22 -21.35 -8.02 4.51
CA ALA A 22 -21.54 -7.16 3.34
C ALA A 22 -21.36 -5.66 3.66
N ARG A 23 -21.89 -5.17 4.79
CA ARG A 23 -21.67 -3.77 5.22
C ARG A 23 -20.20 -3.47 5.52
N ARG A 24 -19.46 -4.45 6.07
CA ARG A 24 -18.02 -4.33 6.31
C ARG A 24 -17.25 -4.28 4.99
N THR A 25 -17.58 -5.16 4.05
CA THR A 25 -16.98 -5.19 2.71
C THR A 25 -17.24 -3.91 1.92
N ILE A 26 -18.44 -3.32 2.00
CA ILE A 26 -18.75 -2.03 1.33
C ILE A 26 -17.91 -0.89 1.92
N LYS A 27 -17.79 -0.81 3.25
CA LYS A 27 -16.93 0.20 3.90
C LYS A 27 -15.46 0.02 3.53
N GLU A 28 -15.00 -1.23 3.42
CA GLU A 28 -13.64 -1.56 3.01
C GLU A 28 -13.39 -1.17 1.54
N ILE A 29 -14.28 -1.55 0.61
CA ILE A 29 -14.17 -1.16 -0.80
C ILE A 29 -14.21 0.35 -0.97
N GLY A 30 -15.11 1.05 -0.26
CA GLY A 30 -15.20 2.51 -0.29
C GLY A 30 -13.91 3.17 0.21
N PHE A 31 -13.36 2.70 1.32
CA PHE A 31 -12.08 3.18 1.84
C PHE A 31 -10.93 2.95 0.85
N ILE A 32 -10.87 1.77 0.23
CA ILE A 32 -9.89 1.44 -0.82
C ILE A 32 -10.00 2.41 -1.99
N GLY A 33 -11.21 2.64 -2.48
CA GLY A 33 -11.48 3.54 -3.60
C GLY A 33 -11.03 4.98 -3.28
N VAL A 34 -11.41 5.49 -2.10
CA VAL A 34 -11.01 6.82 -1.64
C VAL A 34 -9.49 6.92 -1.50
N TRP A 35 -8.84 5.89 -0.94
CA TRP A 35 -7.40 5.86 -0.77
C TRP A 35 -6.65 5.91 -2.11
N GLN A 36 -7.13 5.15 -3.10
CA GLN A 36 -6.55 5.10 -4.43
C GLN A 36 -6.78 6.39 -5.21
N PHE A 37 -7.97 6.96 -5.09
CA PHE A 37 -8.27 8.28 -5.64
C PHE A 37 -7.33 9.34 -5.06
N GLN A 38 -7.19 9.38 -3.73
CA GLN A 38 -6.27 10.28 -3.03
C GLN A 38 -4.82 10.10 -3.50
N ALA A 39 -4.36 8.86 -3.68
CA ALA A 39 -3.01 8.57 -4.15
C ALA A 39 -2.77 9.07 -5.58
N ARG A 40 -3.73 8.87 -6.50
CA ARG A 40 -3.67 9.36 -7.88
C ARG A 40 -3.73 10.88 -7.95
N LEU A 41 -4.61 11.49 -7.17
CA LEU A 41 -4.70 12.95 -7.05
C LEU A 41 -3.38 13.52 -6.53
N SER A 42 -2.79 12.90 -5.51
CA SER A 42 -1.49 13.29 -4.97
C SER A 42 -0.38 13.17 -6.03
N ALA A 43 -0.33 12.07 -6.79
CA ALA A 43 0.65 11.92 -7.86
C ALA A 43 0.48 12.99 -8.95
N THR A 44 -0.76 13.33 -9.29
CA THR A 44 -1.07 14.39 -10.27
C THR A 44 -0.60 15.75 -9.76
N ILE A 45 -0.92 16.09 -8.51
CA ILE A 45 -0.46 17.33 -7.86
C ILE A 45 1.08 17.35 -7.81
N LEU A 46 1.73 16.23 -7.49
CA LEU A 46 3.19 16.11 -7.47
C LEU A 46 3.79 16.47 -8.82
N LEU A 47 3.27 15.84 -9.88
CA LEU A 47 3.69 16.04 -11.26
C LEU A 47 3.50 17.51 -11.67
N SER A 48 2.34 18.09 -11.39
CA SER A 48 2.06 19.49 -11.69
C SER A 48 3.01 20.44 -10.93
N LEU A 49 3.22 20.22 -9.63
CA LEU A 49 4.13 21.05 -8.84
C LEU A 49 5.58 20.94 -9.35
N ALA A 50 6.04 19.72 -9.63
CA ALA A 50 7.38 19.48 -10.15
C ALA A 50 7.59 20.10 -11.54
N ALA A 51 6.58 20.03 -12.41
CA ALA A 51 6.66 20.56 -13.77
C ALA A 51 6.57 22.10 -13.82
N PHE A 52 5.73 22.72 -13.00
CA PHE A 52 5.41 24.16 -13.12
C PHE A 52 6.06 25.06 -12.07
N ILE A 53 6.33 24.57 -10.87
CA ILE A 53 6.81 25.39 -9.74
C ILE A 53 8.26 25.05 -9.38
N GLY A 54 8.61 23.78 -9.46
CA GLY A 54 9.95 23.28 -9.17
C GLY A 54 9.97 22.19 -8.11
N ALA A 55 11.07 21.43 -8.10
CA ALA A 55 11.23 20.26 -7.24
C ALA A 55 11.15 20.60 -5.74
N TRP A 56 11.76 21.69 -5.30
CA TRP A 56 11.83 22.03 -3.87
C TRP A 56 10.46 22.43 -3.29
N GLN A 57 9.67 23.19 -4.03
CA GLN A 57 8.31 23.57 -3.65
C GLN A 57 7.40 22.34 -3.62
N ALA A 58 7.56 21.42 -4.58
CA ALA A 58 6.88 20.14 -4.53
C ALA A 58 7.22 19.35 -3.25
N VAL A 59 8.49 19.36 -2.79
CA VAL A 59 8.89 18.69 -1.54
C VAL A 59 8.17 19.33 -0.35
N ILE A 60 8.19 20.66 -0.25
CA ILE A 60 7.59 21.40 0.87
C ILE A 60 6.10 21.13 0.99
N VAL A 61 5.38 21.05 -0.13
CA VAL A 61 3.93 20.79 -0.13
C VAL A 61 3.63 19.32 0.14
N MET A 62 4.39 18.42 -0.49
CA MET A 62 4.04 17.00 -0.49
C MET A 62 4.50 16.28 0.75
N LEU A 63 5.52 16.79 1.45
CA LEU A 63 6.00 16.23 2.71
C LEU A 63 4.92 16.27 3.81
N PRO A 64 4.33 17.44 4.18
CA PRO A 64 3.21 17.50 5.12
C PRO A 64 2.04 16.64 4.67
N TRP A 65 1.67 16.71 3.39
CA TRP A 65 0.58 15.91 2.84
C TRP A 65 0.81 14.40 3.02
N GLY A 66 2.01 13.93 2.74
CA GLY A 66 2.40 12.53 2.92
C GLY A 66 2.40 12.09 4.38
N LEU A 67 2.81 12.96 5.31
CA LEU A 67 2.75 12.70 6.75
C LEU A 67 1.29 12.64 7.24
N THR A 68 0.45 13.59 6.84
CA THR A 68 -0.98 13.59 7.16
C THR A 68 -1.66 12.33 6.63
N ALA A 69 -1.42 11.96 5.37
CA ALA A 69 -1.95 10.72 4.81
C ALA A 69 -1.48 9.50 5.61
N THR A 70 -0.21 9.44 6.00
CA THR A 70 0.29 8.34 6.84
C THR A 70 -0.44 8.26 8.18
N HIS A 71 -0.65 9.39 8.84
CA HIS A 71 -1.38 9.44 10.10
C HIS A 71 -2.82 8.92 9.95
N TRP A 72 -3.54 9.41 8.92
CA TRP A 72 -4.90 8.94 8.62
C TRP A 72 -4.96 7.44 8.30
N TYR A 73 -3.98 6.93 7.57
CA TYR A 73 -3.87 5.50 7.28
C TYR A 73 -3.76 4.67 8.55
N GLU A 74 -2.87 5.07 9.46
CA GLU A 74 -2.61 4.35 10.71
C GLU A 74 -3.81 4.42 11.65
N THR A 75 -4.50 5.57 11.72
CA THR A 75 -5.76 5.71 12.46
C THR A 75 -6.86 4.82 11.88
N ALA A 76 -6.96 4.70 10.55
CA ALA A 76 -7.86 3.76 9.89
C ALA A 76 -7.53 2.30 10.27
N ARG A 77 -6.25 1.93 10.34
CA ARG A 77 -5.81 0.59 10.79
C ARG A 77 -6.05 0.37 12.29
N ALA A 78 -5.96 1.40 13.12
CA ALA A 78 -6.32 1.35 14.55
C ALA A 78 -7.80 0.98 14.73
N ASN A 79 -8.67 1.47 13.85
CA ASN A 79 -10.11 1.19 13.86
C ASN A 79 -10.51 -0.15 13.22
N GLY A 80 -9.54 -1.04 12.95
CA GLY A 80 -9.82 -2.41 12.51
C GLY A 80 -10.14 -2.59 11.02
N LEU A 81 -9.80 -1.60 10.18
CA LEU A 81 -9.82 -1.76 8.72
C LEU A 81 -8.68 -2.68 8.29
N GLN A 82 -8.96 -3.69 7.46
CA GLN A 82 -7.98 -4.69 7.00
C GLN A 82 -7.03 -4.15 5.94
N ASP A 83 -5.75 -4.55 6.01
CA ASP A 83 -4.78 -4.21 4.99
C ASP A 83 -5.17 -4.83 3.64
N ILE A 84 -5.14 -4.00 2.60
CA ILE A 84 -5.58 -4.38 1.26
C ILE A 84 -4.58 -5.36 0.64
N LEU A 85 -3.32 -5.28 1.06
CA LEU A 85 -2.28 -6.23 0.68
C LEU A 85 -2.37 -7.55 1.49
N GLU A 86 -2.97 -7.53 2.68
CA GLU A 86 -3.18 -8.73 3.50
C GLU A 86 -4.40 -9.56 3.08
N THR A 87 -5.28 -9.05 2.21
CA THR A 87 -6.47 -9.79 1.78
C THR A 87 -6.03 -11.08 1.05
N PRO A 88 -6.28 -12.28 1.62
CA PRO A 88 -5.83 -13.53 1.03
C PRO A 88 -6.51 -13.73 -0.32
N ALA A 89 -5.80 -14.40 -1.24
CA ALA A 89 -6.36 -14.84 -2.50
C ALA A 89 -7.67 -15.60 -2.24
N PRO A 90 -8.75 -15.38 -3.03
CA PRO A 90 -9.96 -16.18 -2.92
C PRO A 90 -9.60 -17.67 -2.99
N THR A 91 -10.00 -18.44 -1.98
CA THR A 91 -9.73 -19.88 -1.92
C THR A 91 -10.34 -20.55 -3.15
N LYS A 92 -9.60 -21.53 -3.71
CA LYS A 92 -9.85 -22.22 -4.99
C LYS A 92 -11.23 -22.91 -5.05
N ASN A 93 -12.31 -22.17 -5.22
CA ASN A 93 -13.57 -22.71 -5.73
C ASN A 93 -13.62 -22.47 -7.24
N LYS A 94 -13.71 -23.56 -8.02
CA LYS A 94 -13.64 -23.56 -9.50
C LYS A 94 -14.62 -22.59 -10.16
N GLY A 95 -15.76 -22.27 -9.51
CA GLY A 95 -16.76 -21.30 -10.00
C GLY A 95 -16.45 -19.82 -9.75
N GLN A 96 -15.47 -19.48 -8.90
CA GLN A 96 -15.09 -18.09 -8.60
C GLN A 96 -13.88 -17.58 -9.40
N ARG A 97 -13.41 -18.36 -10.38
CA ARG A 97 -12.20 -18.02 -11.17
C ARG A 97 -12.31 -16.69 -11.89
N LEU A 98 -13.45 -16.38 -12.52
CA LEU A 98 -13.61 -15.13 -13.28
C LEU A 98 -13.67 -13.90 -12.36
N GLY A 99 -14.42 -14.00 -11.26
CA GLY A 99 -14.49 -12.94 -10.25
C GLY A 99 -13.16 -12.72 -9.53
N SER A 100 -12.40 -13.79 -9.29
CA SER A 100 -11.04 -13.71 -8.75
C SER A 100 -10.08 -13.02 -9.72
N TRP A 101 -10.13 -13.35 -11.01
CA TRP A 101 -9.31 -12.69 -12.03
C TRP A 101 -9.63 -11.21 -12.18
N LEU A 102 -10.92 -10.84 -12.21
CA LEU A 102 -11.35 -9.44 -12.23
C LEU A 102 -10.93 -8.70 -10.96
N PHE A 103 -11.07 -9.34 -9.79
CA PHE A 103 -10.62 -8.77 -8.53
C PHE A 103 -9.10 -8.57 -8.50
N TYR A 104 -8.32 -9.52 -9.00
CA TYR A 104 -6.86 -9.41 -9.12
C TYR A 104 -6.42 -8.40 -10.17
N GLY A 105 -7.09 -8.36 -11.32
CA GLY A 105 -6.86 -7.34 -12.35
C GLY A 105 -7.17 -5.95 -11.82
N LEU A 106 -8.27 -5.80 -11.08
CA LEU A 106 -8.59 -4.57 -10.36
C LEU A 106 -7.57 -4.29 -9.26
N LYS A 107 -7.07 -5.30 -8.55
CA LYS A 107 -5.98 -5.17 -7.58
C LYS A 107 -4.73 -4.63 -8.27
N ILE A 108 -4.29 -5.21 -9.39
CA ILE A 108 -3.12 -4.77 -10.18
C ILE A 108 -3.34 -3.42 -10.87
N TYR A 109 -4.58 -3.05 -11.19
CA TYR A 109 -4.89 -1.74 -11.76
C TYR A 109 -4.94 -0.65 -10.69
N LEU A 110 -5.46 -0.99 -9.51
CA LEU A 110 -5.51 -0.09 -8.36
C LEU A 110 -4.12 0.04 -7.72
N PHE A 111 -3.37 -1.05 -7.57
CA PHE A 111 -1.99 -1.03 -7.08
C PHE A 111 -1.03 -0.91 -8.24
N ASP A 112 -0.20 0.13 -8.23
CA ASP A 112 0.92 0.25 -9.16
C ASP A 112 1.63 -1.11 -9.32
N PHE A 113 1.75 -1.59 -10.57
CA PHE A 113 2.26 -2.92 -10.90
C PHE A 113 3.56 -3.25 -10.16
N LYS A 114 4.40 -2.23 -9.96
CA LYS A 114 5.67 -2.31 -9.21
C LYS A 114 5.48 -2.80 -7.76
N GLN A 115 4.46 -2.31 -7.05
CA GLN A 115 4.16 -2.73 -5.67
C GLN A 115 3.69 -4.17 -5.64
N PHE A 116 2.80 -4.54 -6.55
CA PHE A 116 2.28 -5.91 -6.64
C PHE A 116 3.41 -6.92 -6.87
N VAL A 117 4.27 -6.65 -7.85
CA VAL A 117 5.44 -7.48 -8.19
C VAL A 117 6.40 -7.57 -7.01
N PHE A 118 6.72 -6.44 -6.36
CA PHE A 118 7.60 -6.42 -5.20
C PHE A 118 7.09 -7.32 -4.06
N PHE A 119 5.82 -7.22 -3.68
CA PHE A 119 5.29 -8.04 -2.58
C PHE A 119 5.06 -9.49 -2.94
N HIS A 120 4.66 -9.80 -4.18
CA HIS A 120 4.46 -11.19 -4.56
C HIS A 120 5.78 -11.93 -4.80
N LEU A 121 6.81 -11.27 -5.34
CA LEU A 121 8.11 -11.89 -5.60
C LEU A 121 9.05 -11.83 -4.40
N LEU A 122 9.13 -10.69 -3.71
CA LEU A 122 10.10 -10.44 -2.63
C LEU A 122 9.49 -10.54 -1.23
N GLY A 123 8.15 -10.49 -1.10
CA GLY A 123 7.44 -10.69 0.16
C GLY A 123 7.79 -12.02 0.87
N PRO A 124 7.89 -13.17 0.17
CA PRO A 124 8.33 -14.42 0.78
C PRO A 124 9.75 -14.36 1.39
N SER A 125 10.63 -13.53 0.83
CA SER A 125 11.99 -13.32 1.35
C SER A 125 11.99 -12.45 2.61
N ILE A 126 11.02 -11.53 2.74
CA ILE A 126 10.86 -10.68 3.92
C ILE A 126 10.26 -11.46 5.09
N SER A 127 9.29 -12.36 4.82
CA SER A 127 8.58 -13.12 5.86
C SER A 127 9.39 -14.30 6.44
N ARG A 128 10.37 -14.83 5.70
CA ARG A 128 11.24 -15.91 6.20
C ARG A 128 12.17 -15.42 7.31
N ARG A 129 11.94 -15.89 8.53
CA ARG A 129 12.79 -15.65 9.70
C ARG A 129 14.11 -16.42 9.55
N SER A 130 15.16 -15.75 9.10
CA SER A 130 16.50 -16.35 8.94
C SER A 130 17.45 -15.90 10.05
N LYS A 131 18.26 -16.85 10.59
CA LYS A 131 19.34 -16.58 11.54
C LYS A 131 20.65 -16.13 10.87
N SER A 132 20.74 -16.16 9.55
CA SER A 132 21.94 -15.75 8.81
C SER A 132 22.06 -14.22 8.77
N SER A 133 23.23 -13.70 9.15
CA SER A 133 23.54 -12.26 9.15
C SER A 133 23.34 -11.62 7.77
N LEU A 134 23.81 -12.28 6.71
CA LEU A 134 23.65 -11.83 5.32
C LEU A 134 22.17 -11.74 4.90
N ARG A 135 21.34 -12.73 5.27
CA ARG A 135 19.91 -12.69 4.96
C ARG A 135 19.17 -11.62 5.77
N MET A 136 19.61 -11.34 7.00
CA MET A 136 19.05 -10.22 7.78
C MET A 136 19.40 -8.86 7.16
N GLN A 137 20.63 -8.67 6.68
CA GLN A 137 21.03 -7.44 5.98
C GLN A 137 20.25 -7.29 4.67
N GLY A 138 20.13 -8.35 3.87
CA GLY A 138 19.31 -8.34 2.66
C GLY A 138 17.84 -7.99 2.93
N ARG A 139 17.27 -8.51 4.03
CA ARG A 139 15.91 -8.15 4.46
C ARG A 139 15.79 -6.67 4.84
N ARG A 140 16.74 -6.12 5.59
CA ARG A 140 16.75 -4.70 5.96
C ARG A 140 16.84 -3.83 4.71
N LEU A 141 17.70 -4.20 3.78
CA LEU A 141 17.88 -3.48 2.53
C LEU A 141 16.62 -3.50 1.66
N LEU A 142 15.95 -4.66 1.56
CA LEU A 142 14.65 -4.78 0.89
C LEU A 142 13.55 -3.94 1.56
N ILE A 143 13.51 -3.89 2.89
CA ILE A 143 12.56 -3.04 3.62
C ILE A 143 12.85 -1.56 3.36
N ILE A 144 14.12 -1.15 3.40
CA ILE A 144 14.54 0.24 3.13
C ILE A 144 14.17 0.62 1.68
N LEU A 145 14.47 -0.24 0.71
CA LEU A 145 14.06 -0.05 -0.69
C LEU A 145 12.53 0.03 -0.82
N GLY A 146 11.80 -0.82 -0.10
CA GLY A 146 10.35 -0.78 -0.11
C GLY A 146 9.81 0.55 0.46
N MET A 147 10.43 1.03 1.54
CA MET A 147 10.11 2.31 2.18
C MET A 147 10.38 3.51 1.26
N THR A 148 11.51 3.50 0.55
CA THR A 148 11.91 4.62 -0.32
C THR A 148 11.14 4.62 -1.64
N LEU A 149 10.80 3.46 -2.19
CA LEU A 149 10.16 3.36 -3.51
C LEU A 149 8.63 3.36 -3.45
N PHE A 150 8.02 2.88 -2.36
CA PHE A 150 6.58 2.65 -2.29
C PHE A 150 5.84 3.44 -1.22
N GLY A 151 4.52 3.59 -1.40
CA GLY A 151 3.69 4.36 -0.48
C GLY A 151 3.46 3.68 0.88
N VAL A 152 2.79 4.40 1.79
CA VAL A 152 2.45 3.98 3.16
C VAL A 152 1.85 2.57 3.24
N LEU A 153 0.99 2.22 2.29
CA LEU A 153 0.36 0.90 2.24
C LEU A 153 1.40 -0.23 2.09
N ALA A 154 2.30 -0.07 1.13
CA ALA A 154 3.37 -1.00 0.86
C ALA A 154 4.34 -1.09 2.04
N THR A 155 4.73 0.05 2.59
CA THR A 155 5.64 0.10 3.74
C THR A 155 5.02 -0.53 4.98
N HIS A 156 3.75 -0.22 5.28
CA HIS A 156 3.00 -0.87 6.35
C HIS A 156 3.01 -2.38 6.18
N HIS A 157 2.68 -2.87 4.98
CA HIS A 157 2.64 -4.30 4.70
C HIS A 157 4.02 -4.96 4.82
N ALA A 158 5.09 -4.31 4.30
CA ALA A 158 6.46 -4.80 4.41
C ALA A 158 6.90 -4.95 5.88
N LEU A 159 6.62 -3.94 6.70
CA LEU A 159 6.98 -3.93 8.12
C LEU A 159 6.10 -4.90 8.94
N SER A 160 4.81 -5.02 8.59
CA SER A 160 3.90 -6.02 9.15
C SER A 160 4.44 -7.44 8.89
N LEU A 161 4.78 -7.76 7.63
CA LEU A 161 5.37 -9.05 7.25
C LEU A 161 6.70 -9.35 7.93
N ALA A 162 7.50 -8.31 8.23
CA ALA A 162 8.76 -8.46 8.93
C ALA A 162 8.60 -8.64 10.46
N GLY A 163 7.37 -8.54 10.97
CA GLY A 163 7.00 -8.76 12.37
C GLY A 163 7.18 -7.54 13.27
N TYR A 164 7.18 -6.32 12.72
CA TYR A 164 7.30 -5.10 13.52
C TYR A 164 6.00 -4.78 14.27
N SER A 165 6.14 -4.19 15.46
CA SER A 165 4.99 -3.67 16.22
C SER A 165 4.34 -2.47 15.53
N ARG A 166 3.04 -2.22 15.80
CA ARG A 166 2.32 -1.05 15.24
C ARG A 166 3.04 0.28 15.46
N ARG A 167 3.60 0.50 16.66
CA ARG A 167 4.35 1.74 16.95
C ARG A 167 5.57 1.86 16.04
N GLN A 168 6.31 0.77 15.83
CA GLN A 168 7.46 0.77 14.91
C GLN A 168 7.02 0.95 13.45
N ILE A 169 5.89 0.39 13.05
CA ILE A 169 5.33 0.58 11.72
C ILE A 169 4.98 2.05 11.48
N TYR A 170 4.33 2.72 12.45
CA TYR A 170 4.01 4.15 12.37
C TYR A 170 5.27 5.00 12.14
N TRP A 171 6.28 4.85 12.99
CA TRP A 171 7.53 5.61 12.87
C TRP A 171 8.31 5.25 11.60
N GLY A 172 8.28 3.98 11.19
CA GLY A 172 8.83 3.53 9.91
C GLY A 172 8.15 4.22 8.74
N ASN A 173 6.82 4.28 8.71
CA ASN A 173 6.06 4.94 7.66
C ASN A 173 6.33 6.45 7.61
N MET A 174 6.44 7.12 8.76
CA MET A 174 6.85 8.52 8.85
C MET A 174 8.23 8.74 8.23
N ALA A 175 9.23 7.98 8.66
CA ALA A 175 10.59 8.07 8.15
C ALA A 175 10.66 7.77 6.64
N ALA A 176 9.91 6.76 6.19
CA ALA A 176 9.80 6.42 4.79
C ALA A 176 9.30 7.60 3.96
N ARG A 177 8.30 8.38 4.44
CA ARG A 177 7.81 9.56 3.71
C ARG A 177 8.84 10.67 3.57
N VAL A 178 9.60 10.92 4.63
CA VAL A 178 10.68 11.91 4.61
C VAL A 178 11.70 11.60 3.51
N LEU A 179 12.00 10.32 3.28
CA LEU A 179 12.94 9.90 2.24
C LEU A 179 12.29 9.72 0.85
N ASN A 180 11.10 9.14 0.80
CA ASN A 180 10.40 8.77 -0.44
C ASN A 180 9.96 9.99 -1.24
N ILE A 181 9.48 11.04 -0.58
CA ILE A 181 8.92 12.20 -1.29
C ILE A 181 10.01 12.95 -2.08
N PRO A 182 11.18 13.28 -1.50
CA PRO A 182 12.29 13.83 -2.28
C PRO A 182 12.72 12.92 -3.44
N VAL A 183 12.84 11.60 -3.21
CA VAL A 183 13.24 10.64 -4.25
C VAL A 183 12.23 10.64 -5.40
N LYS A 184 10.93 10.56 -5.11
CA LYS A 184 9.88 10.60 -6.13
C LYS A 184 9.86 11.90 -6.91
N ILE A 185 10.11 13.02 -6.25
CA ILE A 185 10.19 14.33 -6.93
C ILE A 185 11.41 14.36 -7.85
N LEU A 186 12.54 13.82 -7.42
CA LEU A 186 13.74 13.74 -8.25
C LEU A 186 13.51 12.83 -9.47
N GLU A 187 12.95 11.63 -9.26
CA GLU A 187 12.54 10.72 -10.35
C GLU A 187 11.58 11.41 -11.32
N THR A 188 10.59 12.14 -10.80
CA THR A 188 9.59 12.85 -11.60
C THR A 188 10.22 13.98 -12.40
N THR A 189 11.09 14.78 -11.77
CA THR A 189 11.81 15.88 -12.42
C THR A 189 12.69 15.36 -13.55
N ILE A 190 13.42 14.26 -13.33
CA ILE A 190 14.26 13.63 -14.37
C ILE A 190 13.39 13.16 -15.53
N LEU A 191 12.27 12.49 -15.25
CA LEU A 191 11.36 11.98 -16.29
C LEU A 191 10.73 13.12 -17.11
N VAL A 192 10.27 14.19 -16.45
CA VAL A 192 9.75 15.39 -17.14
C VAL A 192 10.83 16.06 -17.97
N GLY A 193 12.05 16.19 -17.44
CA GLY A 193 13.20 16.75 -18.17
C GLY A 193 13.56 15.93 -19.42
N LEU A 194 13.56 14.59 -19.30
CA LEU A 194 13.80 13.69 -20.44
C LEU A 194 12.67 13.79 -21.48
N LEU A 195 11.40 13.84 -21.06
CA LEU A 195 10.28 14.04 -21.97
C LEU A 195 10.40 15.37 -22.71
N PHE A 196 10.71 16.45 -21.99
CA PHE A 196 10.92 17.76 -22.60
C PHE A 196 12.05 17.74 -23.62
N LEU A 197 13.18 17.09 -23.30
CA LEU A 197 14.30 16.92 -24.21
C LEU A 197 13.88 16.16 -25.49
N ILE A 198 13.14 15.06 -25.34
CA ILE A 198 12.63 14.26 -26.46
C ILE A 198 11.70 15.10 -27.34
N VAL A 199 10.74 15.81 -26.75
CA VAL A 199 9.82 16.68 -27.48
C VAL A 199 10.61 17.73 -28.26
N ARG A 200 11.58 18.38 -27.62
CA ARG A 200 12.43 19.40 -28.25
C ARG A 200 13.22 18.85 -29.45
N LEU A 201 13.77 17.65 -29.31
CA LEU A 201 14.48 16.95 -30.39
C LEU A 201 13.56 16.61 -31.57
N ILE A 202 12.31 16.21 -31.31
CA ILE A 202 11.33 15.87 -32.34
C ILE A 202 10.81 17.12 -33.05
N THR A 203 10.51 18.19 -32.32
CA THR A 203 9.88 19.38 -32.88
C THR A 203 10.86 20.37 -33.50
N GLY A 204 12.18 20.18 -33.31
CA GLY A 204 13.21 21.09 -33.81
C GLY A 204 13.14 22.50 -33.22
N LEU A 205 12.42 22.68 -32.11
CA LEU A 205 12.31 23.95 -31.39
C LEU A 205 13.64 24.19 -30.65
N VAL A 206 14.54 24.93 -31.29
CA VAL A 206 15.77 25.47 -30.68
C VAL A 206 15.39 26.60 -29.73
#